data_AF-A0A428YXF1-F1
#
_entry.id   AF-A0A428YXF1-F1
#
_cell.length_a   1.000
_cell.length_b   1.000
_cell.length_c   1.000
_cell.angle_alpha   90.00
_cell.angle_beta   90.00
_cell.angle_gamma   90.00
#
_symmetry.space_group_name_H-M   'P 1'
#
loop_
_entity.id
_entity.type
_entity.pdbx_description
1 polymer ?
#
loop_
_entity_poly.entity_id
_entity_poly.type
_entity_poly.pdbx_seq_one_letter_code
_entity_poly.pdbx_strand_id
1 'polypeptide(L)'
;MTVPVRRRRLIAALATILVSTTACNGVQGGSNAASYPNRAVQFTVPFPPGGSTDIVGRAVAKVAEKQLGQSMPVANKPGANGAVGGKEVLAQPPDGYNIGLLVKSLFAITPLAVKDPTAIQLDKLTIVATLTTEDYILVVNADSPYQSLKDLLGAPSIRYATSGVGTGAQLSQALLFKAANVKATDVPFDGGAPAVTALLGKQVDALSGSLSETMPHIKAGKMRALAVFSEQRSKFVPDVPTVKESGHDVVVDQRRFVVAPAGLPESVSAKLSTSFAEARKDAAYEKFLSDNYVDRWEVSGDEARTHIAEAAREYAEQVRKYGLTFTS
;
A
#
# COMPACT_ATOMS: atom_id res chain seq x y z
N MET A 1 75.72 23.92 42.52
CA MET A 1 76.72 24.85 43.12
C MET A 1 76.78 26.05 42.18
N THR A 2 76.37 27.29 42.45
CA THR A 2 76.17 28.15 43.64
C THR A 2 75.20 29.28 43.18
N VAL A 3 73.97 29.41 43.70
CA VAL A 3 73.45 30.44 44.67
C VAL A 3 73.62 31.91 44.18
N PRO A 4 72.66 32.88 44.34
CA PRO A 4 71.52 32.96 45.27
C PRO A 4 70.16 33.47 44.73
N VAL A 5 69.17 33.27 45.61
CA VAL A 5 67.83 33.87 45.68
C VAL A 5 67.87 35.22 46.43
N ARG A 6 66.82 36.04 46.22
CA ARG A 6 66.33 37.25 46.94
C ARG A 6 66.70 38.61 46.34
N ARG A 7 65.67 39.36 45.95
CA ARG A 7 65.19 40.53 46.72
C ARG A 7 63.75 40.91 46.35
N ARG A 8 62.95 41.04 47.41
CA ARG A 8 61.59 41.59 47.46
C ARG A 8 61.60 43.11 47.19
N ARG A 9 60.52 43.64 46.59
CA ARG A 9 59.83 44.94 46.83
C ARG A 9 58.82 45.13 45.66
N LEU A 10 57.52 44.84 45.80
CA LEU A 10 56.45 45.68 46.38
C LEU A 10 56.51 47.16 45.96
N ILE A 11 55.79 47.50 44.88
CA ILE A 11 55.09 48.78 44.60
C ILE A 11 53.91 48.39 43.68
N ALA A 12 52.70 48.21 44.20
CA ALA A 12 51.65 49.22 44.41
C ALA A 12 51.11 49.82 43.09
N ALA A 13 49.90 49.34 42.74
CA ALA A 13 48.77 50.02 42.12
C ALA A 13 49.01 50.98 40.93
N LEU A 14 48.36 50.69 39.80
CA LEU A 14 47.33 51.61 39.26
C LEU A 14 46.41 50.85 38.30
N ALA A 15 45.11 51.09 38.45
CA ALA A 15 44.06 50.57 37.61
C ALA A 15 44.11 51.19 36.21
N THR A 16 43.87 50.40 35.17
CA THR A 16 43.21 50.88 33.96
C THR A 16 42.43 49.75 33.32
N ILE A 17 41.11 49.92 33.37
CA ILE A 17 40.12 49.13 32.65
C ILE A 17 40.32 49.40 31.16
N LEU A 18 40.60 48.36 30.38
CA LEU A 18 40.20 48.31 28.97
C LEU A 18 39.35 47.06 28.76
N VAL A 19 38.04 47.31 28.73
CA VAL A 19 37.06 46.46 28.05
C VAL A 19 37.43 46.44 26.57
N SER A 20 37.67 45.27 26.01
CA SER A 20 37.75 45.05 24.57
C SER A 20 36.97 43.80 24.22
N THR A 21 35.66 44.02 24.09
CA THR A 21 34.80 43.52 23.00
C THR A 21 35.30 42.29 22.23
N THR A 22 34.72 41.15 22.58
CA THR A 22 33.94 40.28 21.68
C THR A 22 34.18 40.50 20.18
N ALA A 23 35.20 39.85 19.63
CA ALA A 23 35.21 39.50 18.21
C ALA A 23 34.62 38.09 18.09
N CYS A 24 33.34 38.05 17.73
CA CYS A 24 32.62 36.83 17.41
C CYS A 24 33.43 35.98 16.41
N ASN A 25 33.68 34.73 16.80
CA ASN A 25 34.00 33.64 15.92
C ASN A 25 32.88 33.50 14.88
N GLY A 26 32.98 34.26 13.80
CA GLY A 26 32.18 34.12 12.58
C GLY A 26 32.69 32.97 11.72
N VAL A 27 32.87 31.78 12.31
CA VAL A 27 32.74 30.56 11.52
C VAL A 27 31.23 30.35 11.40
N GLN A 28 30.65 31.00 10.39
CA GLN A 28 29.44 30.50 9.78
C GLN A 28 29.77 29.12 9.20
N GLY A 29 29.83 28.12 10.07
CA GLY A 29 29.45 26.77 9.71
C GLY A 29 27.97 26.87 9.41
N GLY A 30 27.64 27.32 8.20
CA GLY A 30 26.35 27.02 7.61
C GLY A 30 26.19 25.52 7.84
N SER A 31 25.22 25.17 8.67
CA SER A 31 24.75 23.81 8.72
C SER A 31 24.36 23.52 7.29
N ASN A 32 25.25 22.79 6.59
CA ASN A 32 24.83 21.95 5.50
C ASN A 32 23.92 20.93 6.20
N ALA A 33 22.68 21.33 6.48
CA ALA A 33 21.58 20.43 6.66
C ALA A 33 21.64 19.60 5.39
N ALA A 34 22.26 18.43 5.49
CA ALA A 34 22.59 17.64 4.33
C ALA A 34 21.28 17.45 3.56
N SER A 35 21.23 17.97 2.34
CA SER A 35 20.00 18.08 1.57
C SER A 35 19.35 16.70 1.51
N TYR A 36 18.14 16.58 2.04
CA TYR A 36 17.42 15.32 1.99
C TYR A 36 17.08 14.97 0.52
N PRO A 37 17.26 13.71 0.10
CA PRO A 37 17.95 12.62 0.81
C PRO A 37 19.45 12.59 0.50
N ASN A 38 20.25 12.21 1.50
CA ASN A 38 21.72 12.06 1.39
C ASN A 38 22.20 10.59 1.46
N ARG A 39 21.25 9.65 1.51
CA ARG A 39 21.45 8.21 1.54
C ARG A 39 20.20 7.53 0.97
N ALA A 40 20.28 6.21 0.80
CA ALA A 40 19.18 5.39 0.30
C ALA A 40 17.90 5.57 1.15
N VAL A 41 16.74 5.57 0.48
CA VAL A 41 15.42 5.55 1.11
C VAL A 41 14.86 4.14 1.03
N GLN A 42 14.72 3.47 2.16
CA GLN A 42 14.18 2.13 2.25
C GLN A 42 12.69 2.14 1.92
N PHE A 43 12.29 1.38 0.89
CA PHE A 43 10.89 1.25 0.51
C PHE A 43 10.37 -0.14 0.84
N THR A 44 9.45 -0.21 1.81
CA THR A 44 8.89 -1.47 2.29
C THR A 44 7.61 -1.80 1.54
N VAL A 45 7.56 -2.99 0.95
CA VAL A 45 6.35 -3.57 0.34
C VAL A 45 5.88 -4.71 1.24
N PRO A 46 4.72 -4.62 1.88
CA PRO A 46 4.33 -5.59 2.91
C PRO A 46 3.59 -6.81 2.33
N PHE A 47 4.02 -7.28 1.16
CA PHE A 47 3.46 -8.40 0.42
C PHE A 47 4.57 -9.26 -0.22
N PRO A 48 4.31 -10.55 -0.53
CA PRO A 48 5.32 -11.43 -1.12
C PRO A 48 5.82 -10.93 -2.49
N PRO A 49 7.08 -11.23 -2.85
CA PRO A 49 7.61 -10.93 -4.18
C PRO A 49 6.76 -11.51 -5.31
N GLY A 50 6.61 -10.76 -6.40
CA GLY A 50 5.88 -11.18 -7.60
C GLY A 50 4.35 -11.02 -7.54
N GLY A 51 3.78 -10.67 -6.40
CA GLY A 51 2.36 -10.28 -6.30
C GLY A 51 2.11 -8.88 -6.85
N SER A 52 0.84 -8.54 -7.12
CA SER A 52 0.47 -7.25 -7.75
C SER A 52 1.03 -6.02 -7.01
N THR A 53 0.99 -5.99 -5.68
CA THR A 53 1.55 -4.87 -4.88
C THR A 53 3.08 -4.78 -4.98
N ASP A 54 3.80 -5.90 -5.09
CA ASP A 54 5.26 -5.91 -5.24
C ASP A 54 5.69 -5.38 -6.61
N ILE A 55 5.05 -5.84 -7.68
CA ILE A 55 5.40 -5.39 -9.03
C ILE A 55 5.12 -3.88 -9.19
N VAL A 56 4.01 -3.36 -8.64
CA VAL A 56 3.71 -1.91 -8.61
C VAL A 56 4.75 -1.15 -7.79
N GLY A 57 5.09 -1.64 -6.59
CA GLY A 57 6.09 -1.03 -5.73
C GLY A 57 7.46 -0.93 -6.40
N ARG A 58 7.92 -2.01 -7.04
CA ARG A 58 9.20 -2.01 -7.77
C ARG A 58 9.18 -1.08 -8.98
N ALA A 59 8.08 -1.06 -9.72
CA ALA A 59 7.94 -0.19 -10.89
C ALA A 59 8.02 1.29 -10.51
N VAL A 60 7.27 1.71 -9.48
CA VAL A 60 7.31 3.12 -9.04
C VAL A 60 8.65 3.48 -8.40
N ALA A 61 9.24 2.59 -7.61
CA ALA A 61 10.51 2.85 -6.92
C ALA A 61 11.66 3.09 -7.90
N LYS A 62 11.74 2.28 -8.95
CA LYS A 62 12.76 2.39 -10.02
C LYS A 62 12.71 3.75 -10.72
N VAL A 63 11.52 4.35 -10.84
CA VAL A 63 11.38 5.68 -11.43
C VAL A 63 11.58 6.77 -10.38
N ALA A 64 11.02 6.59 -9.18
CA ALA A 64 11.12 7.54 -8.09
C ALA A 64 12.56 7.76 -7.63
N GLU A 65 13.42 6.74 -7.62
CA GLU A 65 14.84 6.88 -7.23
C GLU A 65 15.61 7.87 -8.11
N LYS A 66 15.29 7.94 -9.40
CA LYS A 66 15.88 8.90 -10.34
C LYS A 66 15.49 10.35 -9.99
N GLN A 67 14.22 10.56 -9.63
CA GLN A 67 13.70 11.89 -9.25
C GLN A 67 14.14 12.30 -7.84
N LEU A 68 14.26 11.31 -6.97
CA LEU A 68 14.70 11.48 -5.60
C LEU A 68 16.21 11.77 -5.53
N GLY A 69 16.99 11.21 -6.45
CA GLY A 69 18.45 11.36 -6.53
C GLY A 69 19.22 10.40 -5.61
N GLN A 70 18.53 9.40 -5.05
CA GLN A 70 19.07 8.37 -4.16
C GLN A 70 18.37 7.05 -4.44
N SER A 71 19.08 5.94 -4.26
CA SER A 71 18.54 4.59 -4.45
C SER A 71 17.34 4.33 -3.56
N MET A 72 16.35 3.62 -4.08
CA MET A 72 15.14 3.24 -3.34
C MET A 72 14.97 1.71 -3.30
N PRO A 73 15.79 0.98 -2.51
CA PRO A 73 15.71 -0.47 -2.44
C PRO A 73 14.35 -0.93 -1.92
N VAL A 74 13.75 -1.89 -2.62
CA VAL A 74 12.49 -2.53 -2.21
C VAL A 74 12.77 -3.71 -1.29
N ALA A 75 12.20 -3.68 -0.09
CA ALA A 75 12.21 -4.81 0.85
C ALA A 75 10.78 -5.36 1.05
N ASN A 76 10.61 -6.66 0.82
CA ASN A 76 9.33 -7.33 1.06
C ASN A 76 9.19 -7.74 2.54
N LYS A 77 8.09 -7.35 3.18
CA LYS A 77 7.75 -7.68 4.58
C LYS A 77 6.31 -8.21 4.68
N PRO A 78 6.03 -9.42 4.14
CA PRO A 78 4.67 -9.95 4.08
C PRO A 78 4.11 -10.29 5.46
N GLY A 79 2.78 -10.35 5.54
CA GLY A 79 2.05 -10.86 6.71
C GLY A 79 0.84 -10.01 7.07
N ALA A 80 -0.24 -10.67 7.51
CA ALA A 80 -1.47 -10.05 8.02
C ALA A 80 -2.02 -8.93 7.12
N ASN A 81 -2.20 -9.22 5.82
CA ASN A 81 -2.65 -8.25 4.80
C ASN A 81 -1.86 -6.92 4.79
N GLY A 82 -0.57 -7.03 5.09
CA GLY A 82 0.38 -5.92 5.10
C GLY A 82 0.56 -5.21 6.45
N ALA A 83 -0.15 -5.64 7.50
CA ALA A 83 -0.03 -5.04 8.83
C ALA A 83 1.38 -5.18 9.41
N VAL A 84 2.08 -6.30 9.16
CA VAL A 84 3.44 -6.54 9.71
C VAL A 84 4.42 -5.50 9.18
N GLY A 85 4.58 -5.40 7.87
CA GLY A 85 5.47 -4.41 7.26
C GLY A 85 5.01 -2.96 7.50
N GLY A 86 3.70 -2.71 7.56
CA GLY A 86 3.18 -1.39 7.91
C GLY A 86 3.57 -0.95 9.33
N LYS A 87 3.45 -1.84 10.32
CA LYS A 87 3.88 -1.55 11.71
C LYS A 87 5.38 -1.30 11.78
N GLU A 88 6.18 -2.07 11.03
CA GLU A 88 7.63 -1.87 10.96
C GLU A 88 8.00 -0.50 10.40
N VAL A 89 7.37 -0.06 9.31
CA VAL A 89 7.59 1.27 8.72
C VAL A 89 7.19 2.37 9.70
N LEU A 90 6.01 2.28 10.32
CA LEU A 90 5.48 3.33 11.17
C LEU A 90 6.15 3.43 12.54
N ALA A 91 6.95 2.42 12.92
CA ALA A 91 7.82 2.48 14.10
C ALA A 91 9.13 3.24 13.85
N GLN A 92 9.44 3.60 12.60
CA GLN A 92 10.67 4.33 12.26
C GLN A 92 10.56 5.83 12.55
N PRO A 93 11.68 6.56 12.67
CA PRO A 93 11.68 8.01 12.72
C PRO A 93 10.96 8.62 11.50
N PRO A 94 10.21 9.72 11.67
CA PRO A 94 9.57 10.44 10.56
C PRO A 94 10.58 11.30 9.78
N ASP A 95 11.70 10.72 9.36
CA ASP A 95 12.79 11.42 8.67
C ASP A 95 12.81 11.19 7.14
N GLY A 96 11.85 10.41 6.63
CA GLY A 96 11.69 10.11 5.21
C GLY A 96 12.55 8.96 4.68
N TYR A 97 13.48 8.40 5.47
CA TYR A 97 14.35 7.31 5.01
C TYR A 97 13.71 5.93 5.07
N ASN A 98 12.56 5.80 5.75
CA ASN A 98 11.76 4.59 5.78
C ASN A 98 10.33 4.92 5.36
N ILE A 99 9.96 4.43 4.19
CA ILE A 99 8.61 4.60 3.63
C ILE A 99 8.04 3.24 3.25
N GLY A 100 6.72 3.16 3.10
CA GLY A 100 6.03 1.91 2.82
C GLY A 100 4.96 2.06 1.75
N LEU A 101 4.63 0.96 1.08
CA LEU A 101 3.48 0.85 0.20
C LEU A 101 2.36 0.14 0.92
N LEU A 102 1.32 0.86 1.33
CA LEU A 102 0.15 0.26 1.96
C LEU A 102 -1.03 0.17 0.99
N VAL A 103 -2.01 -0.64 1.38
CA VAL A 103 -3.18 -0.96 0.58
C VAL A 103 -4.47 -0.60 1.31
N LYS A 104 -5.52 -0.25 0.57
CA LYS A 104 -6.82 0.13 1.14
C LYS A 104 -7.42 -0.97 2.01
N SER A 105 -7.32 -2.24 1.60
CA SER A 105 -7.93 -3.36 2.33
C SER A 105 -7.45 -3.47 3.78
N LEU A 106 -6.20 -3.07 4.08
CA LEU A 106 -5.65 -3.07 5.43
C LEU A 106 -6.47 -2.19 6.39
N PHE A 107 -7.05 -1.10 5.88
CA PHE A 107 -7.80 -0.13 6.68
C PHE A 107 -9.32 -0.30 6.55
N ALA A 108 -9.80 -0.66 5.36
CA ALA A 108 -11.24 -0.72 5.08
C ALA A 108 -11.86 -2.11 5.28
N ILE A 109 -11.06 -3.18 5.24
CA ILE A 109 -11.57 -4.56 5.20
C ILE A 109 -11.02 -5.39 6.34
N THR A 110 -9.71 -5.36 6.58
CA THR A 110 -9.07 -6.16 7.64
C THR A 110 -9.70 -5.97 9.03
N PRO A 111 -10.07 -4.74 9.48
CA PRO A 111 -10.74 -4.57 10.77
C PRO A 111 -12.13 -5.23 10.88
N LEU A 112 -12.76 -5.55 9.74
CA LEU A 112 -14.04 -6.28 9.72
C LEU A 112 -13.84 -7.77 10.00
N ALA A 113 -12.66 -8.30 9.70
CA ALA A 113 -12.34 -9.73 9.83
C ALA A 113 -11.45 -10.05 11.04
N VAL A 114 -10.57 -9.13 11.43
CA VAL A 114 -9.56 -9.34 12.47
C VAL A 114 -9.67 -8.23 13.52
N LYS A 115 -9.92 -8.63 14.78
CA LYS A 115 -9.88 -7.71 15.92
C LYS A 115 -8.44 -7.59 16.43
N ASP A 116 -7.75 -6.53 16.01
CA ASP A 116 -6.41 -6.20 16.48
C ASP A 116 -6.40 -4.83 17.18
N PRO A 117 -6.23 -4.76 18.51
CA PRO A 117 -6.17 -3.47 19.23
C PRO A 117 -4.92 -2.65 18.86
N THR A 118 -3.94 -3.27 18.22
CA THR A 118 -2.70 -2.63 17.74
C THR A 118 -2.75 -2.33 16.24
N ALA A 119 -3.93 -2.42 15.61
CA ALA A 119 -4.10 -2.13 14.18
C ALA A 119 -3.63 -0.71 13.85
N ILE A 120 -2.97 -0.58 12.69
CA ILE A 120 -2.50 0.70 12.19
C ILE A 120 -3.70 1.61 11.93
N GLN A 121 -3.63 2.83 12.44
CA GLN A 121 -4.64 3.85 12.22
C GLN A 121 -4.15 4.85 11.16
N LEU A 122 -5.06 5.31 10.30
CA LEU A 122 -4.71 6.26 9.25
C LEU A 122 -4.12 7.55 9.84
N ASP A 123 -4.59 8.02 10.99
CA ASP A 123 -4.08 9.24 11.64
C ASP A 123 -2.63 9.14 12.15
N LYS A 124 -2.04 7.94 12.19
CA LYS A 124 -0.65 7.69 12.62
C LYS A 124 0.37 7.63 11.48
N LEU A 125 -0.06 7.93 10.25
CA LEU A 125 0.81 7.94 9.08
C LEU A 125 0.63 9.22 8.27
N THR A 126 1.61 9.54 7.43
CA THR A 126 1.49 10.52 6.34
C THR A 126 1.31 9.77 5.03
N ILE A 127 0.25 10.08 4.26
CA ILE A 127 0.10 9.58 2.88
C ILE A 127 0.92 10.50 1.96
N VAL A 128 2.05 9.98 1.47
CA VAL A 128 3.00 10.71 0.63
C VAL A 128 2.50 10.81 -0.82
N ALA A 129 1.94 9.72 -1.34
CA ALA A 129 1.41 9.67 -2.69
C ALA A 129 0.38 8.55 -2.83
N THR A 130 -0.70 8.78 -3.58
CA THR A 130 -1.52 7.69 -4.10
C THR A 130 -0.95 7.20 -5.43
N LEU A 131 -1.07 5.89 -5.71
CA LEU A 131 -0.47 5.29 -6.89
C LEU A 131 -1.50 4.69 -7.83
N THR A 132 -2.21 3.67 -7.36
CA THR A 132 -3.01 2.82 -8.25
C THR A 132 -4.34 2.45 -7.64
N THR A 133 -5.32 2.20 -8.49
CA THR A 133 -6.55 1.47 -8.18
C THR A 133 -6.63 0.23 -9.07
N GLU A 134 -7.19 -0.84 -8.55
CA GLU A 134 -7.34 -2.10 -9.26
C GLU A 134 -8.63 -2.78 -8.83
N ASP A 135 -9.50 -3.04 -9.80
CA ASP A 135 -10.74 -3.76 -9.56
C ASP A 135 -10.45 -5.25 -9.37
N TYR A 136 -11.29 -5.90 -8.57
CA TYR A 136 -11.29 -7.35 -8.52
C TYR A 136 -12.13 -7.93 -9.67
N ILE A 137 -11.72 -9.08 -10.19
CA ILE A 137 -12.45 -9.85 -11.20
C ILE A 137 -12.77 -11.24 -10.66
N LEU A 138 -14.03 -11.65 -10.81
CA LEU A 138 -14.49 -13.00 -10.50
C LEU A 138 -14.20 -13.92 -11.68
N VAL A 139 -13.44 -14.96 -11.42
CA VAL A 139 -13.02 -15.94 -12.42
C VAL A 139 -13.30 -17.36 -11.94
N VAL A 140 -13.46 -18.25 -12.91
CA VAL A 140 -13.55 -19.70 -12.72
C VAL A 140 -12.54 -20.40 -13.61
N ASN A 141 -12.27 -21.68 -13.35
CA ASN A 141 -11.51 -22.51 -14.27
C ASN A 141 -12.22 -22.59 -15.64
N ALA A 142 -11.48 -22.55 -16.75
CA ALA A 142 -12.10 -22.55 -18.09
C ALA A 142 -12.94 -23.81 -18.38
N ASP A 143 -12.55 -24.96 -17.80
CA ASP A 143 -13.28 -26.24 -17.94
C ASP A 143 -14.45 -26.37 -16.94
N SER A 144 -14.68 -25.37 -16.09
CA SER A 144 -15.77 -25.43 -15.12
C SER A 144 -17.14 -25.41 -15.83
N PRO A 145 -18.20 -25.98 -15.21
CA PRO A 145 -19.55 -25.92 -15.76
C PRO A 145 -20.14 -24.49 -15.74
N TYR A 146 -19.47 -23.54 -15.09
CA TYR A 146 -19.94 -22.16 -14.94
C TYR A 146 -19.47 -21.32 -16.14
N GLN A 147 -20.37 -21.09 -17.09
CA GLN A 147 -20.06 -20.30 -18.30
C GLN A 147 -20.42 -18.83 -18.13
N SER A 148 -21.23 -18.50 -17.13
CA SER A 148 -21.68 -17.15 -16.80
C SER A 148 -21.76 -16.95 -15.29
N LEU A 149 -21.87 -15.69 -14.84
CA LEU A 149 -22.15 -15.39 -13.44
C LEU A 149 -23.46 -16.05 -12.98
N LYS A 150 -24.49 -16.07 -13.84
CA LYS A 150 -25.78 -16.74 -13.54
C LYS A 150 -25.60 -18.22 -13.23
N ASP A 151 -24.75 -18.93 -13.97
CA ASP A 151 -24.50 -20.36 -13.73
C ASP A 151 -23.83 -20.58 -12.37
N LEU A 152 -22.85 -19.73 -12.04
CA LEU A 152 -22.17 -19.80 -10.75
C LEU A 152 -23.13 -19.51 -9.58
N LEU A 153 -23.97 -18.49 -9.72
CA LEU A 153 -24.96 -18.13 -8.69
C LEU A 153 -26.12 -19.13 -8.60
N GLY A 154 -26.35 -19.95 -9.63
CA GLY A 154 -27.31 -21.05 -9.61
C GLY A 154 -26.77 -22.34 -8.97
N ALA A 155 -25.50 -22.38 -8.61
CA ALA A 155 -24.88 -23.57 -8.04
C ALA A 155 -25.42 -23.89 -6.63
N PRO A 156 -25.60 -25.18 -6.26
CA PRO A 156 -26.07 -25.56 -4.94
C PRO A 156 -25.07 -25.23 -3.83
N SER A 157 -23.78 -25.24 -4.15
CA SER A 157 -22.72 -24.77 -3.27
C SER A 157 -21.47 -24.38 -4.06
N ILE A 158 -20.73 -23.39 -3.58
CA ILE A 158 -19.46 -22.92 -4.16
C ILE A 158 -18.35 -22.94 -3.11
N ARG A 159 -17.18 -23.46 -3.46
CA ARG A 159 -15.93 -23.23 -2.72
C ARG A 159 -15.15 -22.16 -3.45
N TYR A 160 -14.72 -21.12 -2.76
CA TYR A 160 -14.01 -20.02 -3.40
C TYR A 160 -12.69 -19.72 -2.71
N ALA A 161 -11.64 -19.48 -3.50
CA ALA A 161 -10.35 -19.12 -2.94
C ALA A 161 -10.31 -17.65 -2.50
N THR A 162 -9.58 -17.38 -1.43
CA THR A 162 -9.24 -16.03 -0.98
C THR A 162 -7.73 -15.87 -0.91
N SER A 163 -7.24 -14.65 -1.09
CA SER A 163 -5.81 -14.34 -0.94
C SER A 163 -5.40 -14.08 0.52
N GLY A 164 -6.26 -14.44 1.47
CA GLY A 164 -6.07 -14.27 2.91
C GLY A 164 -7.29 -13.63 3.57
N VAL A 165 -7.33 -13.75 4.90
CA VAL A 165 -8.40 -13.18 5.74
C VAL A 165 -8.33 -11.64 5.70
N GLY A 166 -9.49 -11.00 5.57
CA GLY A 166 -9.59 -9.53 5.58
C GLY A 166 -9.09 -8.85 4.30
N THR A 167 -9.02 -9.59 3.19
CA THR A 167 -8.64 -9.09 1.87
C THR A 167 -9.86 -8.69 1.04
N GLY A 168 -9.65 -7.86 0.01
CA GLY A 168 -10.72 -7.51 -0.93
C GLY A 168 -11.24 -8.72 -1.72
N ALA A 169 -10.37 -9.69 -2.02
CA ALA A 169 -10.74 -10.95 -2.66
C ALA A 169 -11.73 -11.77 -1.81
N GLN A 170 -11.58 -11.80 -0.48
CA GLN A 170 -12.53 -12.44 0.41
C GLN A 170 -13.85 -11.64 0.47
N LEU A 171 -13.76 -10.33 0.70
CA LEU A 171 -14.94 -9.48 0.87
C LEU A 171 -15.83 -9.46 -0.37
N SER A 172 -15.25 -9.29 -1.57
CA SER A 172 -15.99 -9.22 -2.84
C SER A 172 -16.87 -10.45 -3.07
N GLN A 173 -16.29 -11.64 -2.87
CA GLN A 173 -16.99 -12.92 -3.05
C GLN A 173 -18.00 -13.17 -1.94
N ALA A 174 -17.62 -12.91 -0.68
CA ALA A 174 -18.53 -13.08 0.45
C ALA A 174 -19.79 -12.21 0.30
N LEU A 175 -19.63 -10.95 -0.10
CA LEU A 175 -20.74 -10.03 -0.37
C LEU A 175 -21.62 -10.54 -1.51
N LEU A 176 -21.03 -10.90 -2.64
CA LEU A 176 -21.78 -11.39 -3.80
C LEU A 176 -22.57 -12.66 -3.48
N PHE A 177 -21.91 -13.70 -2.97
CA PHE A 177 -22.57 -14.97 -2.69
C PHE A 177 -23.65 -14.82 -1.63
N LYS A 178 -23.44 -13.97 -0.62
CA LYS A 178 -24.46 -13.71 0.40
C LYS A 178 -25.63 -12.89 -0.14
N ALA A 179 -25.37 -11.86 -0.96
CA ALA A 179 -26.41 -11.06 -1.61
C ALA A 179 -27.23 -11.88 -2.62
N ALA A 180 -26.63 -12.87 -3.26
CA ALA A 180 -27.27 -13.80 -4.18
C ALA A 180 -27.86 -15.05 -3.50
N ASN A 181 -27.75 -15.16 -2.16
CA ASN A 181 -28.21 -16.31 -1.38
C ASN A 181 -27.63 -17.67 -1.84
N VAL A 182 -26.36 -17.67 -2.27
CA VAL A 182 -25.61 -18.86 -2.66
C VAL A 182 -24.92 -19.44 -1.43
N LYS A 183 -25.00 -20.76 -1.26
CA LYS A 183 -24.21 -21.45 -0.22
C LYS A 183 -22.74 -21.43 -0.65
N ALA A 184 -21.91 -20.66 0.04
CA ALA A 184 -20.50 -20.53 -0.31
C ALA A 184 -19.59 -20.78 0.90
N THR A 185 -18.42 -21.37 0.64
CA THR A 185 -17.37 -21.62 1.64
C THR A 185 -16.06 -21.04 1.14
N ASP A 186 -15.45 -20.16 1.92
CA ASP A 186 -14.11 -19.65 1.62
C ASP A 186 -13.03 -20.70 1.91
N VAL A 187 -12.01 -20.70 1.08
CA VAL A 187 -10.79 -21.49 1.25
C VAL A 187 -9.62 -20.48 1.25
N PRO A 188 -9.03 -20.18 2.42
CA PRO A 188 -7.99 -19.17 2.52
C PRO A 188 -6.65 -19.69 2.02
N PHE A 189 -5.91 -18.82 1.32
CA PHE A 189 -4.54 -19.05 0.89
C PHE A 189 -3.65 -17.87 1.27
N ASP A 190 -2.34 -18.10 1.38
CA ASP A 190 -1.34 -17.08 1.72
C ASP A 190 -0.95 -16.19 0.52
N GLY A 191 -1.94 -15.52 -0.07
CA GLY A 191 -1.78 -14.59 -1.18
C GLY A 191 -2.45 -15.02 -2.49
N GLY A 192 -2.38 -14.16 -3.51
CA GLY A 192 -3.05 -14.35 -4.80
C GLY A 192 -2.48 -15.52 -5.63
N ALA A 193 -1.16 -15.69 -5.67
CA ALA A 193 -0.53 -16.73 -6.49
C ALA A 193 -0.90 -18.18 -6.06
N PRO A 194 -0.89 -18.55 -4.76
CA PRO A 194 -1.41 -19.85 -4.34
C PRO A 194 -2.92 -20.01 -4.62
N ALA A 195 -3.73 -18.95 -4.46
CA ALA A 195 -5.16 -18.97 -4.76
C ALA A 195 -5.46 -19.22 -6.25
N VAL A 196 -4.70 -18.57 -7.15
CA VAL A 196 -4.72 -18.81 -8.60
C VAL A 196 -4.37 -20.28 -8.92
N THR A 197 -3.33 -20.81 -8.27
CA THR A 197 -2.90 -22.21 -8.45
C THR A 197 -4.00 -23.18 -8.03
N ALA A 198 -4.68 -22.92 -6.91
CA ALA A 198 -5.79 -23.73 -6.43
C ALA A 198 -6.97 -23.76 -7.42
N LEU A 199 -7.33 -22.60 -8.01
CA LEU A 199 -8.39 -22.54 -9.04
C LEU A 199 -7.98 -23.30 -10.32
N LEU A 200 -6.74 -23.15 -10.78
CA LEU A 200 -6.24 -23.88 -11.94
C LEU A 200 -6.21 -25.39 -11.70
N GLY A 201 -5.85 -25.80 -10.48
CA GLY A 201 -5.89 -27.19 -10.03
C GLY A 201 -7.29 -27.71 -9.69
N LYS A 202 -8.35 -26.92 -9.90
CA LYS A 202 -9.76 -27.27 -9.61
C LYS A 202 -10.01 -27.65 -8.14
N GLN A 203 -9.18 -27.12 -7.23
CA GLN A 203 -9.33 -27.31 -5.78
C GLN A 203 -10.42 -26.40 -5.20
N VAL A 204 -10.74 -25.31 -5.89
CA VAL A 204 -11.86 -24.40 -5.64
C VAL A 204 -12.63 -24.16 -6.94
N ASP A 205 -13.84 -23.64 -6.83
CA ASP A 205 -14.75 -23.44 -7.96
C ASP A 205 -14.63 -22.03 -8.53
N ALA A 206 -14.33 -21.03 -7.69
CA ALA A 206 -14.18 -19.63 -8.07
C ALA A 206 -13.03 -18.92 -7.34
N LEU A 207 -12.60 -17.80 -7.90
CA LEU A 207 -11.64 -16.87 -7.30
C LEU A 207 -12.05 -15.45 -7.67
N SER A 208 -11.95 -14.53 -6.71
CA SER A 208 -11.84 -13.10 -6.99
C SER A 208 -10.37 -12.71 -6.88
N GLY A 209 -9.78 -12.32 -8.00
CA GLY A 209 -8.36 -11.95 -8.08
C GLY A 209 -8.20 -10.54 -8.63
N SER A 210 -6.97 -10.03 -8.57
CA SER A 210 -6.63 -8.81 -9.28
C SER A 210 -6.58 -9.06 -10.79
N LEU A 211 -6.79 -8.03 -11.61
CA LEU A 211 -6.66 -8.15 -13.06
C LEU A 211 -5.23 -8.54 -13.46
N SER A 212 -4.22 -7.92 -12.83
CA SER A 212 -2.80 -8.26 -13.05
C SER A 212 -2.50 -9.75 -12.84
N GLU A 213 -3.09 -10.39 -11.84
CA GLU A 213 -2.86 -11.81 -11.51
C GLU A 213 -3.62 -12.77 -12.42
N THR A 214 -4.82 -12.38 -12.87
CA THR A 214 -5.74 -13.30 -13.58
C THR A 214 -5.69 -13.17 -15.09
N MET A 215 -5.38 -11.99 -15.63
CA MET A 215 -5.39 -11.73 -17.07
C MET A 215 -4.45 -12.63 -17.88
N PRO A 216 -3.23 -12.98 -17.43
CA PRO A 216 -2.40 -13.95 -18.14
C PRO A 216 -3.09 -15.32 -18.32
N HIS A 217 -3.87 -15.76 -17.33
CA HIS A 217 -4.59 -17.04 -17.37
C HIS A 217 -5.88 -16.98 -18.19
N ILE A 218 -6.58 -15.84 -18.14
CA ILE A 218 -7.74 -15.57 -18.99
C ILE A 218 -7.32 -15.56 -20.46
N LYS A 219 -6.26 -14.83 -20.81
CA LYS A 219 -5.71 -14.77 -22.18
C LYS A 219 -5.21 -16.12 -22.68
N ALA A 220 -4.68 -16.95 -21.78
CA ALA A 220 -4.25 -18.32 -22.10
C ALA A 220 -5.41 -19.33 -22.19
N GLY A 221 -6.67 -18.90 -22.01
CA GLY A 221 -7.84 -19.78 -22.05
C GLY A 221 -7.94 -20.75 -20.87
N LYS A 222 -7.20 -20.52 -19.78
CA LYS A 222 -7.20 -21.39 -18.58
C LYS A 222 -8.22 -20.96 -17.53
N MET A 223 -8.65 -19.70 -17.57
CA MET A 223 -9.69 -19.14 -16.72
C MET A 223 -10.74 -18.42 -17.56
N ARG A 224 -11.97 -18.38 -17.04
CA ARG A 224 -13.07 -17.59 -17.59
C ARG A 224 -13.43 -16.49 -16.61
N ALA A 225 -13.43 -15.24 -17.07
CA ALA A 225 -13.95 -14.11 -16.32
C ALA A 225 -15.49 -14.09 -16.37
N LEU A 226 -16.12 -13.91 -15.22
CA LEU A 226 -17.58 -13.91 -15.08
C LEU A 226 -18.12 -12.51 -14.79
N ALA A 227 -17.45 -11.74 -13.93
CA ALA A 227 -17.84 -10.38 -13.60
C ALA A 227 -16.68 -9.58 -12.96
N VAL A 228 -16.75 -8.26 -13.01
CA VAL A 228 -15.87 -7.33 -12.27
C VAL A 228 -16.61 -6.66 -11.11
N PHE A 229 -15.91 -6.40 -10.01
CA PHE A 229 -16.45 -5.78 -8.79
C PHE A 229 -16.29 -4.25 -8.80
N SER A 230 -16.63 -3.62 -9.92
CA SER A 230 -16.45 -2.18 -10.17
C SER A 230 -17.78 -1.50 -10.49
N GLU A 231 -17.83 -0.17 -10.33
CA GLU A 231 -19.02 0.63 -10.67
C GLU A 231 -19.39 0.54 -12.15
N GLN A 232 -18.36 0.52 -13.01
CA GLN A 232 -18.48 0.42 -14.46
C GLN A 232 -17.55 -0.67 -14.97
N ARG A 233 -17.82 -1.19 -16.17
CA ARG A 233 -16.95 -2.20 -16.77
C ARG A 233 -15.53 -1.68 -16.88
N SER A 234 -14.57 -2.53 -16.52
CA SER A 234 -13.16 -2.17 -16.59
C SER A 234 -12.74 -2.00 -18.05
N LYS A 235 -11.99 -0.92 -18.34
CA LYS A 235 -11.41 -0.68 -19.68
C LYS A 235 -10.47 -1.81 -20.13
N PHE A 236 -9.96 -2.61 -19.19
CA PHE A 236 -9.05 -3.73 -19.46
C PHE A 236 -9.79 -5.01 -19.88
N VAL A 237 -11.09 -5.12 -19.56
CA VAL A 237 -11.96 -6.26 -19.88
C VAL A 237 -13.38 -5.76 -20.23
N PRO A 238 -13.55 -4.97 -21.30
CA PRO A 238 -14.81 -4.28 -21.60
C PRO A 238 -16.00 -5.22 -21.86
N ASP A 239 -15.71 -6.47 -22.25
CA ASP A 239 -16.73 -7.49 -22.52
C ASP A 239 -17.22 -8.21 -21.26
N VAL A 240 -16.51 -8.06 -20.13
CA VAL A 240 -16.88 -8.67 -18.84
C VAL A 240 -17.83 -7.73 -18.11
N PRO A 241 -19.05 -8.18 -17.74
CA PRO A 241 -20.01 -7.32 -17.06
C PRO A 241 -19.58 -7.01 -15.63
N THR A 242 -20.13 -5.94 -15.04
CA THR A 242 -20.02 -5.71 -13.61
C THR A 242 -20.98 -6.60 -12.84
N VAL A 243 -20.70 -6.80 -11.55
CA VAL A 243 -21.64 -7.46 -10.64
C VAL A 243 -22.93 -6.64 -10.49
N LYS A 244 -22.86 -5.30 -10.59
CA LYS A 244 -24.02 -4.39 -10.56
C LYS A 244 -24.96 -4.60 -11.74
N GLU A 245 -24.43 -4.81 -12.95
CA GLU A 245 -25.23 -5.13 -14.14
C GLU A 245 -26.05 -6.43 -13.97
N SER A 246 -25.65 -7.30 -13.04
CA SER A 246 -26.35 -8.54 -12.71
C SER A 246 -27.33 -8.41 -11.53
N GLY A 247 -27.56 -7.19 -11.04
CA GLY A 247 -28.54 -6.91 -9.97
C GLY A 247 -27.99 -7.01 -8.54
N HIS A 248 -26.68 -7.10 -8.36
CA HIS A 248 -26.03 -7.15 -7.05
C HIS A 248 -25.15 -5.90 -6.85
N ASP A 249 -25.49 -5.06 -5.87
CA ASP A 249 -24.73 -3.84 -5.57
C ASP A 249 -23.49 -4.15 -4.74
N VAL A 250 -22.48 -4.71 -5.40
CA VAL A 250 -21.19 -5.11 -4.79
C VAL A 250 -20.06 -4.50 -5.60
N VAL A 251 -19.35 -3.55 -4.99
CA VAL A 251 -18.18 -2.89 -5.55
C VAL A 251 -17.03 -3.00 -4.56
N VAL A 252 -15.93 -3.59 -5.01
CA VAL A 252 -14.71 -3.77 -4.21
C VAL A 252 -13.52 -3.55 -5.12
N ASP A 253 -12.71 -2.55 -4.78
CA ASP A 253 -11.44 -2.22 -5.42
C ASP A 253 -10.30 -2.28 -4.40
N GLN A 254 -9.08 -2.43 -4.91
CA GLN A 254 -7.84 -2.30 -4.15
C GLN A 254 -7.12 -1.02 -4.56
N ARG A 255 -6.76 -0.19 -3.59
CA ARG A 255 -5.97 1.02 -3.83
C ARG A 255 -4.63 0.93 -3.14
N ARG A 256 -3.59 1.47 -3.76
CA ARG A 256 -2.21 1.45 -3.23
C ARG A 256 -1.69 2.86 -3.09
N PHE A 257 -1.00 3.11 -1.98
CA PHE A 257 -0.49 4.43 -1.63
C PHE A 257 0.78 4.33 -0.79
N VAL A 258 1.68 5.28 -1.02
CA VAL A 258 2.94 5.42 -0.30
C VAL A 258 2.68 6.14 1.02
N VAL A 259 3.25 5.60 2.08
CA VAL A 259 3.14 6.15 3.43
C VAL A 259 4.51 6.35 4.06
N ALA A 260 4.54 7.23 5.05
CA ALA A 260 5.63 7.39 6.00
C ALA A 260 5.06 7.53 7.42
N PRO A 261 5.88 7.40 8.48
CA PRO A 261 5.46 7.77 9.83
C PRO A 261 4.88 9.20 9.86
N ALA A 262 3.87 9.44 10.71
CA ALA A 262 3.33 10.77 10.89
C ALA A 262 4.40 11.75 11.42
N GLY A 263 4.31 13.02 11.01
CA GLY A 263 5.22 14.07 11.47
C GLY A 263 6.46 14.28 10.59
N LEU A 264 6.41 13.88 9.31
CA LEU A 264 7.47 14.23 8.35
C LEU A 264 7.74 15.75 8.35
N PRO A 265 9.01 16.20 8.36
CA PRO A 265 9.35 17.57 8.04
C PRO A 265 8.76 17.99 6.70
N GLU A 266 8.27 19.21 6.61
CA GLU A 266 7.58 19.72 5.40
C GLU A 266 8.44 19.57 4.14
N SER A 267 9.73 19.90 4.22
CA SER A 267 10.66 19.77 3.10
C SER A 267 10.88 18.32 2.65
N VAL A 268 10.90 17.37 3.58
CA VAL A 268 11.00 15.93 3.32
C VAL A 268 9.73 15.42 2.65
N SER A 269 8.57 15.80 3.20
CA SER A 269 7.26 15.45 2.65
C SER A 269 7.10 15.98 1.22
N ALA A 270 7.46 17.24 0.99
CA ALA A 270 7.41 17.87 -0.33
C ALA A 270 8.35 17.16 -1.33
N LYS A 271 9.60 16.90 -0.94
CA LYS A 271 10.57 16.20 -1.81
C LYS A 271 10.10 14.79 -2.19
N LEU A 272 9.57 14.03 -1.24
CA LEU A 272 9.00 12.70 -1.51
C LEU A 272 7.76 12.80 -2.42
N SER A 273 6.80 13.66 -2.08
CA SER A 273 5.57 13.84 -2.84
C SER A 273 5.83 14.25 -4.29
N THR A 274 6.75 15.19 -4.51
CA THR A 274 7.19 15.59 -5.86
C THR A 274 7.86 14.43 -6.59
N SER A 275 8.74 13.67 -5.93
CA SER A 275 9.43 12.54 -6.57
C SER A 275 8.45 11.47 -7.05
N PHE A 276 7.43 11.15 -6.25
CA PHE A 276 6.38 10.21 -6.66
C PHE A 276 5.41 10.82 -7.70
N ALA A 277 5.11 12.11 -7.63
CA ALA A 277 4.30 12.78 -8.64
C ALA A 277 4.98 12.78 -10.01
N GLU A 278 6.28 13.01 -10.08
CA GLU A 278 7.07 12.89 -11.31
C GLU A 278 7.20 11.44 -11.76
N ALA A 279 7.37 10.50 -10.82
CA ALA A 279 7.40 9.07 -11.16
C ALA A 279 6.10 8.58 -11.81
N ARG A 280 4.94 9.10 -11.37
CA ARG A 280 3.64 8.79 -11.97
C ARG A 280 3.51 9.28 -13.42
N LYS A 281 4.26 10.30 -13.83
CA LYS A 281 4.24 10.84 -15.20
C LYS A 281 5.21 10.12 -16.15
N ASP A 282 6.04 9.23 -15.63
CA ASP A 282 7.05 8.54 -16.42
C ASP A 282 6.42 7.50 -17.35
N ALA A 283 6.84 7.52 -18.61
CA ALA A 283 6.30 6.65 -19.64
C ALA A 283 6.55 5.15 -19.36
N ALA A 284 7.65 4.79 -18.69
CA ALA A 284 7.91 3.41 -18.33
C ALA A 284 6.97 2.93 -17.22
N TYR A 285 6.64 3.81 -16.26
CA TYR A 285 5.64 3.51 -15.24
C TYR A 285 4.22 3.41 -15.84
N GLU A 286 3.84 4.33 -16.72
CA GLU A 286 2.55 4.28 -17.42
C GLU A 286 2.41 3.01 -18.26
N LYS A 287 3.44 2.66 -19.03
CA LYS A 287 3.47 1.42 -19.80
C LYS A 287 3.35 0.20 -18.88
N PHE A 288 4.08 0.20 -17.76
CA PHE A 288 3.99 -0.88 -16.78
C PHE A 288 2.57 -1.06 -16.26
N LEU A 289 1.88 0.03 -15.88
CA LEU A 289 0.49 -0.05 -15.41
C LEU A 289 -0.44 -0.61 -16.47
N SER A 290 -0.31 -0.16 -17.71
CA SER A 290 -1.10 -0.64 -18.85
C SER A 290 -0.87 -2.13 -19.14
N ASP A 291 0.39 -2.56 -19.21
CA ASP A 291 0.76 -3.96 -19.46
C ASP A 291 0.25 -4.91 -18.35
N ASN A 292 0.06 -4.38 -17.14
CA ASN A 292 -0.38 -5.13 -15.96
C ASN A 292 -1.84 -4.87 -15.57
N TYR A 293 -2.63 -4.18 -16.40
CA TYR A 293 -4.07 -3.95 -16.17
C TYR A 293 -4.38 -3.25 -14.83
N VAL A 294 -3.50 -2.35 -14.42
CA VAL A 294 -3.64 -1.55 -13.19
C VAL A 294 -3.98 -0.13 -13.59
N ASP A 295 -4.96 0.49 -12.94
CA ASP A 295 -5.33 1.88 -13.21
C ASP A 295 -4.71 2.86 -12.22
N ARG A 296 -4.69 4.13 -12.58
CA ARG A 296 -4.11 5.20 -11.77
C ARG A 296 -5.12 5.65 -10.72
N TRP A 297 -4.63 5.91 -9.51
CA TRP A 297 -5.39 6.59 -8.47
C TRP A 297 -4.59 7.79 -7.98
N GLU A 298 -5.01 8.98 -8.37
CA GLU A 298 -4.22 10.21 -8.25
C GLU A 298 -5.02 11.29 -7.54
N VAL A 299 -5.08 11.18 -6.23
CA VAL A 299 -5.80 12.11 -5.36
C VAL A 299 -4.85 12.65 -4.30
N SER A 300 -5.25 13.70 -3.59
CA SER A 300 -4.46 14.19 -2.45
C SER A 300 -4.42 13.15 -1.33
N GLY A 301 -3.43 13.25 -0.44
CA GLY A 301 -3.37 12.39 0.75
C GLY A 301 -4.62 12.51 1.64
N ASP A 302 -5.21 13.69 1.75
CA ASP A 302 -6.42 13.90 2.55
C ASP A 302 -7.66 13.32 1.89
N GLU A 303 -7.81 13.50 0.58
CA GLU A 303 -8.87 12.86 -0.19
C GLU A 303 -8.75 11.33 -0.15
N ALA A 304 -7.51 10.80 -0.18
CA ALA A 304 -7.25 9.38 0.00
C ALA A 304 -7.74 8.89 1.37
N ARG A 305 -7.49 9.63 2.46
CA ARG A 305 -8.01 9.29 3.80
C ARG A 305 -9.52 9.25 3.82
N THR A 306 -10.17 10.25 3.23
CA THR A 306 -11.64 10.33 3.14
C THR A 306 -12.19 9.11 2.41
N HIS A 307 -11.68 8.80 1.22
CA HIS A 307 -12.10 7.64 0.44
C HIS A 307 -11.90 6.32 1.17
N ILE A 308 -10.77 6.14 1.87
CA ILE A 308 -10.51 4.90 2.63
C ILE A 308 -11.49 4.79 3.82
N ALA A 309 -11.76 5.90 4.52
CA ALA A 309 -12.69 5.92 5.64
C ALA A 309 -14.16 5.71 5.21
N GLU A 310 -14.55 6.24 4.04
CA GLU A 310 -15.85 5.99 3.42
C GLU A 310 -16.01 4.51 3.06
N ALA A 311 -15.05 3.94 2.34
CA ALA A 311 -15.05 2.52 2.00
C ALA A 311 -15.14 1.63 3.26
N ALA A 312 -14.43 1.99 4.33
CA ALA A 312 -14.51 1.25 5.60
C ALA A 312 -15.94 1.26 6.19
N ARG A 313 -16.65 2.39 6.12
CA ARG A 313 -18.03 2.50 6.60
C ARG A 313 -18.98 1.70 5.70
N GLU A 314 -18.87 1.86 4.40
CA GLU A 314 -19.70 1.16 3.41
C GLU A 314 -19.55 -0.37 3.53
N TYR A 315 -18.31 -0.87 3.59
CA TYR A 315 -18.07 -2.30 3.75
C TYR A 315 -18.59 -2.82 5.11
N ALA A 316 -18.45 -2.04 6.18
CA ALA A 316 -19.02 -2.41 7.48
C ALA A 316 -20.55 -2.48 7.45
N GLU A 317 -21.21 -1.55 6.75
CA GLU A 317 -22.65 -1.55 6.56
C GLU A 317 -23.11 -2.75 5.73
N GLN A 318 -22.43 -3.05 4.63
CA GLN A 318 -22.74 -4.22 3.81
C GLN A 318 -22.53 -5.53 4.59
N VAL A 319 -21.43 -5.67 5.32
CA VAL A 319 -21.16 -6.84 6.18
C VAL A 319 -22.26 -7.01 7.23
N ARG A 320 -22.73 -5.93 7.87
CA ARG A 320 -23.86 -5.97 8.82
C ARG A 320 -25.16 -6.34 8.12
N LYS A 321 -25.50 -5.67 7.01
CA LYS A 321 -26.71 -5.89 6.20
C LYS A 321 -26.84 -7.35 5.80
N TYR A 322 -25.74 -7.97 5.39
CA TYR A 322 -25.70 -9.35 4.94
C TYR A 322 -25.39 -10.37 6.04
N GLY A 323 -25.19 -9.94 7.30
CA GLY A 323 -24.86 -10.84 8.41
C GLY A 323 -23.60 -11.67 8.14
N LEU A 324 -22.60 -11.07 7.49
CA LEU A 324 -21.34 -11.73 7.18
C LEU A 324 -20.48 -11.83 8.44
N THR A 325 -19.82 -12.97 8.57
CA THR A 325 -18.79 -13.21 9.58
C THR A 325 -17.59 -13.79 8.86
N PHE A 326 -16.43 -13.18 9.06
CA PHE A 326 -15.18 -13.74 8.56
C PHE A 326 -14.63 -14.67 9.63
N THR A 327 -14.37 -15.91 9.26
CA THR A 327 -13.69 -16.86 10.14
C THR A 327 -12.18 -16.68 9.93
N SER A 328 -11.48 -16.48 11.04
CA SER A 328 -10.01 -16.47 11.12
C SER A 328 -9.48 -17.86 11.42
#